data_AF-A0A1V5ZHT2-F1
#
_entry.id   AF-A0A1V5ZHT2-F1
#
_cell.length_a   1.000
_cell.length_b   1.000
_cell.length_c   1.000
_cell.angle_alpha   90.00
_cell.angle_beta   90.00
_cell.angle_gamma   90.00
#
_symmetry.space_group_name_H-M   'P 1'
#
loop_
_entity.id
_entity.type
_entity.pdbx_description
1 polymer ?
#
loop_
_entity_poly.entity_id
_entity_poly.type
_entity_poly.pdbx_seq_one_letter_code
_entity_poly.pdbx_strand_id
1 'polypeptide(L)'
;MPIIQGPNANVPTAEFAHWGLATFKTGMRNVTRAHFHDCDEFVFMISGVMVMRSEGVEYTLRKGDVLVTRMGDEHEILEILEDTTYFWLETELRGRKRTGHLHRGEDD
;
A
#
# COMPACT_ATOMS: atom_id res chain seq x y z
N MET A 1 -11.63 -11.29 -19.58
CA MET A 1 -10.31 -10.87 -19.08
C MET A 1 -10.00 -11.73 -17.87
N PRO A 2 -8.84 -12.40 -17.78
CA PRO A 2 -8.57 -13.30 -16.67
C PRO A 2 -8.56 -12.50 -15.37
N ILE A 3 -9.19 -13.05 -14.33
CA ILE A 3 -8.95 -12.60 -12.96
C ILE A 3 -7.51 -13.04 -12.66
N ILE A 4 -6.60 -12.08 -12.52
CA ILE A 4 -5.17 -12.35 -12.39
C ILE A 4 -4.75 -12.69 -10.96
N GLN A 5 -5.57 -12.34 -9.95
CA GLN A 5 -5.39 -12.71 -8.55
C GLN A 5 -6.72 -12.53 -7.78
N GLY A 6 -7.03 -13.42 -6.83
CA GLY A 6 -8.31 -13.45 -6.08
C GLY A 6 -8.93 -14.86 -5.97
N PRO A 7 -10.03 -15.07 -5.21
CA PRO A 7 -10.58 -16.41 -4.97
C PRO A 7 -11.00 -17.17 -6.25
N ASN A 8 -11.26 -16.44 -7.33
CA ASN A 8 -11.67 -16.97 -8.64
C ASN A 8 -10.57 -16.86 -9.71
N ALA A 9 -9.33 -16.51 -9.31
CA ALA A 9 -8.19 -16.52 -10.23
C ALA A 9 -7.80 -17.97 -10.54
N ASN A 10 -7.73 -18.30 -11.81
CA ASN A 10 -7.31 -19.63 -12.30
C ASN A 10 -5.90 -19.63 -12.90
N VAL A 11 -5.26 -18.46 -12.97
CA VAL A 11 -3.87 -18.29 -13.38
C VAL A 11 -3.16 -17.55 -12.25
N PRO A 12 -2.27 -18.22 -11.51
CA PRO A 12 -1.36 -17.54 -10.59
C PRO A 12 -0.44 -16.63 -11.40
N THR A 13 -0.35 -15.35 -11.05
CA THR A 13 0.65 -14.44 -11.59
C THR A 13 1.74 -14.20 -10.55
N ALA A 14 2.99 -14.15 -10.99
CA ALA A 14 4.11 -13.68 -10.15
C ALA A 14 4.21 -12.14 -10.13
N GLU A 15 3.40 -11.45 -10.96
CA GLU A 15 3.46 -10.00 -11.14
C GLU A 15 3.06 -9.20 -9.90
N PHE A 16 2.26 -9.79 -9.01
CA PHE A 16 1.72 -9.13 -7.83
C PHE A 16 1.83 -10.03 -6.60
N ALA A 17 2.44 -9.52 -5.53
CA ALA A 17 2.61 -10.27 -4.29
C ALA A 17 1.31 -10.25 -3.47
N HIS A 18 0.74 -9.06 -3.28
CA HIS A 18 -0.51 -8.83 -2.56
C HIS A 18 -1.26 -7.65 -3.16
N TRP A 19 -2.54 -7.56 -2.81
CA TRP A 19 -3.38 -6.41 -3.11
C TRP A 19 -4.58 -6.41 -2.18
N GLY A 20 -5.26 -5.28 -2.12
CA GLY A 20 -6.49 -5.19 -1.36
C GLY A 20 -7.29 -3.95 -1.67
N LEU A 21 -8.55 -3.99 -1.26
CA LEU A 21 -9.38 -2.81 -1.13
C LEU A 21 -9.48 -2.49 0.36
N ALA A 22 -9.06 -1.29 0.75
CA ALA A 22 -9.11 -0.85 2.13
C ALA A 22 -10.12 0.30 2.28
N THR A 23 -10.87 0.27 3.38
CA THR A 23 -11.81 1.33 3.76
C THR A 23 -11.56 1.79 5.18
N PHE A 24 -11.53 3.11 5.36
CA PHE A 24 -11.26 3.74 6.65
C PHE A 24 -12.26 4.85 6.95
N LYS A 25 -12.46 5.10 8.24
CA LYS A 25 -13.34 6.16 8.73
C LYS A 25 -12.56 7.43 9.04
N THR A 26 -13.20 8.56 8.79
CA THR A 26 -12.67 9.89 9.13
C THR A 26 -12.21 9.95 10.59
N GLY A 27 -11.05 10.57 10.83
CA GLY A 27 -10.49 10.79 12.17
C GLY A 27 -9.61 9.66 12.68
N MET A 28 -9.46 8.56 11.94
CA MET A 28 -8.44 7.54 12.26
C MET A 28 -7.04 8.12 12.10
N ARG A 29 -6.15 7.79 13.04
CA ARG A 29 -4.75 8.25 13.09
C ARG A 29 -3.81 7.10 13.40
N ASN A 30 -2.55 7.21 12.96
CA ASN A 30 -1.52 6.17 13.08
C ASN A 30 -2.06 4.82 12.55
N VAL A 31 -2.66 4.86 11.37
CA VAL A 31 -3.40 3.73 10.79
C VAL A 31 -2.46 2.56 10.50
N THR A 32 -1.24 2.88 10.06
CA THR A 32 -0.14 1.91 9.97
C THR A 32 1.10 2.48 10.66
N ARG A 33 1.97 1.59 11.15
CA ARG A 33 3.34 1.95 11.55
C ARG A 33 4.21 2.04 10.31
N ALA A 34 5.20 2.93 10.29
CA ALA A 34 6.28 2.96 9.30
C ALA A 34 6.80 1.54 8.96
N HIS A 35 6.76 1.21 7.68
CA HIS A 35 7.20 -0.07 7.14
C HIS A 35 7.71 0.06 5.71
N PHE A 36 8.37 -0.98 5.22
CA PHE A 36 8.82 -1.11 3.84
C PHE A 36 8.52 -2.50 3.30
N HIS A 37 8.70 -2.67 1.99
CA HIS A 37 8.51 -3.94 1.30
C HIS A 37 9.70 -4.29 0.40
N ASP A 38 9.83 -5.59 0.13
CA ASP A 38 10.71 -6.13 -0.90
C ASP A 38 10.08 -6.04 -2.32
N CYS A 39 9.16 -5.11 -2.56
CA CYS A 39 8.51 -4.84 -3.84
C CYS A 39 8.13 -3.34 -3.96
N ASP A 40 7.71 -2.88 -5.14
CA ASP A 40 7.04 -1.58 -5.25
C ASP A 40 5.59 -1.75 -4.79
N GLU A 41 5.03 -0.78 -4.08
CA GLU A 41 3.60 -0.73 -3.76
C GLU A 41 2.96 0.51 -4.40
N PHE A 42 1.75 0.34 -4.91
CA PHE A 42 0.93 1.42 -5.44
C PHE A 42 -0.35 1.54 -4.64
N VAL A 43 -0.69 2.77 -4.25
CA VAL A 43 -1.95 3.14 -3.60
C VAL A 43 -2.77 4.00 -4.56
N PHE A 44 -3.94 3.49 -4.96
CA PHE A 44 -4.89 4.14 -5.87
C PHE A 44 -6.09 4.66 -5.07
N MET A 45 -6.22 5.97 -4.96
CA MET A 45 -7.31 6.60 -4.22
C MET A 45 -8.63 6.54 -5.00
N ILE A 46 -9.61 5.80 -4.47
CA ILE A 46 -10.94 5.66 -5.07
C ILE A 46 -11.88 6.76 -4.57
N SER A 47 -11.84 7.06 -3.27
CA SER A 47 -12.64 8.11 -2.62
C SER A 47 -11.97 8.61 -1.35
N GLY A 48 -12.38 9.79 -0.89
CA GLY A 48 -11.92 10.39 0.37
C GLY A 48 -10.58 11.11 0.25
N VAL A 49 -10.00 11.40 1.41
CA VAL A 49 -8.77 12.16 1.59
C VAL A 49 -8.01 11.57 2.77
N MET A 50 -6.71 11.31 2.59
CA MET A 50 -5.84 10.81 3.65
C MET A 50 -4.43 11.40 3.54
N VAL A 51 -3.67 11.28 4.63
CA VAL A 51 -2.26 11.67 4.70
C VAL A 51 -1.40 10.41 4.80
N MET A 52 -0.51 10.22 3.83
CA MET A 52 0.57 9.24 3.91
C MET A 52 1.90 9.95 4.08
N ARG A 53 2.85 9.27 4.73
CA ARG A 53 4.26 9.66 4.72
C ARG A 53 5.03 8.61 3.94
N SER A 54 5.94 9.05 3.08
CA SER A 54 6.93 8.18 2.43
C SER A 54 8.25 8.92 2.33
N GLU A 55 9.35 8.25 2.73
CA GLU A 55 10.70 8.81 2.74
C GLU A 55 10.78 10.20 3.43
N GLY A 56 10.05 10.34 4.55
CA GLY A 56 9.99 11.56 5.35
C GLY A 56 9.14 12.70 4.75
N VAL A 57 8.53 12.51 3.58
CA VAL A 57 7.65 13.49 2.94
C VAL A 57 6.19 13.11 3.17
N GLU A 58 5.38 14.09 3.58
CA GLU A 58 3.93 13.90 3.76
C GLU A 58 3.16 14.29 2.50
N TYR A 59 2.26 13.40 2.08
CA TYR A 59 1.41 13.54 0.91
C TYR A 59 -0.05 13.52 1.35
N THR A 60 -0.78 14.61 1.08
CA THR A 60 -2.25 14.60 1.17
C THR A 60 -2.83 14.04 -0.12
N LEU A 61 -3.24 12.79 -0.08
CA LEU A 61 -3.82 12.07 -1.20
C LEU A 61 -5.34 12.25 -1.24
N ARG A 62 -5.89 12.40 -2.44
CA ARG A 62 -7.30 12.64 -2.72
C ARG A 62 -7.79 11.67 -3.78
N LYS A 63 -9.11 11.57 -3.95
CA LYS A 63 -9.73 10.80 -5.04
C LYS A 63 -9.03 11.04 -6.39
N GLY A 64 -8.60 9.94 -7.02
CA GLY A 64 -7.92 9.94 -8.31
C GLY A 64 -6.39 9.99 -8.23
N ASP A 65 -5.81 10.33 -7.08
CA ASP A 65 -4.37 10.28 -6.88
C ASP A 65 -3.86 8.84 -6.84
N VAL A 66 -2.62 8.67 -7.30
CA VAL A 66 -1.87 7.42 -7.17
C VAL A 66 -0.53 7.74 -6.50
N LEU A 67 -0.26 7.10 -5.37
CA LEU A 67 1.05 7.14 -4.72
C LEU A 67 1.79 5.85 -5.05
N VAL A 68 3.09 5.95 -5.31
CA VAL A 68 3.99 4.80 -5.43
C VAL A 68 5.03 4.89 -4.33
N THR A 69 5.25 3.78 -3.63
CA THR A 69 6.37 3.57 -2.72
C THR A 69 7.27 2.54 -3.37
N ARG A 70 8.56 2.87 -3.55
CA ARG A 70 9.51 1.95 -4.19
C ARG A 70 9.99 0.90 -3.20
N MET A 71 10.50 -0.21 -3.71
CA MET A 71 11.12 -1.24 -2.86
C MET A 71 12.13 -0.62 -1.90
N GLY A 72 11.92 -0.89 -0.62
CA GLY A 72 12.75 -0.37 0.46
C GLY A 72 12.38 1.03 0.95
N ASP A 73 11.51 1.76 0.26
CA ASP A 73 11.00 3.06 0.74
C ASP A 73 10.12 2.82 1.97
N GLU A 74 10.42 3.54 3.05
CA GLU A 74 9.62 3.50 4.25
C GLU A 74 8.37 4.37 4.09
N HIS A 75 7.22 3.85 4.48
CA HIS A 75 5.95 4.54 4.36
C HIS A 75 4.93 4.15 5.45
N GLU A 76 3.96 5.03 5.66
CA GLU A 76 2.88 4.86 6.62
C GLU A 76 1.65 5.71 6.29
N ILE A 77 0.50 5.30 6.81
CA ILE A 77 -0.75 6.04 6.75
C ILE A 77 -0.94 6.77 8.09
N LEU A 78 -0.77 8.08 8.06
CA LEU A 78 -0.78 8.92 9.25
C LEU A 78 -2.19 9.25 9.72
N GLU A 79 -3.06 9.69 8.81
CA GLU A 79 -4.38 10.22 9.18
C GLU A 79 -5.39 10.09 8.03
N ILE A 80 -6.65 9.80 8.39
CA ILE A 80 -7.78 9.75 7.47
C ILE A 80 -8.62 11.01 7.66
N LEU A 81 -8.59 11.91 6.68
CA LEU A 81 -9.23 13.23 6.74
C LEU A 81 -10.70 13.20 6.28
N GLU A 82 -11.06 12.24 5.44
CA GLU A 82 -12.44 11.93 5.03
C GLU A 82 -12.61 10.40 4.94
N ASP A 83 -13.86 9.90 4.97
CA ASP A 83 -14.15 8.47 4.77
C ASP A 83 -13.51 8.01 3.45
N THR A 84 -12.52 7.14 3.57
CA THR A 84 -11.55 6.87 2.51
C THR A 84 -11.67 5.44 2.04
N THR A 85 -11.63 5.26 0.71
CA THR A 85 -11.47 3.96 0.07
C THR A 85 -10.29 4.05 -0.88
N TYR A 86 -9.35 3.12 -0.78
CA TYR A 86 -8.28 2.98 -1.75
C TYR A 86 -8.07 1.51 -2.11
N PHE A 87 -7.60 1.30 -3.33
CA PHE A 87 -7.06 0.02 -3.77
C PHE A 87 -5.53 0.08 -3.67
N TRP A 88 -4.90 -0.97 -3.17
CA TRP A 88 -3.45 -1.07 -3.13
C TRP A 88 -2.99 -2.37 -3.77
N LEU A 89 -1.79 -2.36 -4.33
CA LEU A 89 -1.14 -3.56 -4.86
C LEU A 89 0.37 -3.48 -4.65
N GLU A 90 0.94 -4.62 -4.33
CA GLU A 90 2.37 -4.90 -4.26
C GLU A 90 2.80 -5.63 -5.54
N THR A 91 3.84 -5.16 -6.21
CA THR A 91 4.38 -5.82 -7.41
C THR A 91 5.11 -7.13 -7.06
N GLU A 92 5.73 -7.76 -8.05
CA GLU A 92 6.63 -8.90 -7.84
C GLU A 92 7.68 -8.60 -6.75
N LEU A 93 7.84 -9.56 -5.84
CA LEU A 93 8.87 -9.54 -4.82
C LEU A 93 10.27 -9.65 -5.43
N ARG A 94 11.14 -8.73 -5.04
CA ARG A 94 12.55 -8.62 -5.42
C ARG A 94 13.43 -8.78 -4.17
N GLY A 95 14.75 -8.83 -4.34
CA GLY A 95 15.67 -8.94 -3.20
C GLY A 95 15.46 -10.21 -2.37
N ARG A 96 15.27 -10.06 -1.05
CA ARG A 96 15.09 -11.17 -0.09
C ARG A 96 13.70 -11.79 -0.18
N LYS A 97 12.78 -11.20 -0.94
CA LYS A 97 11.41 -11.69 -1.19
C LYS A 97 10.61 -11.93 0.09
N ARG A 98 10.80 -11.07 1.10
CA ARG A 98 10.01 -11.09 2.34
C ARG A 98 8.64 -10.47 2.08
N THR A 99 7.62 -11.03 2.70
CA THR A 99 6.23 -10.59 2.58
C THR A 99 5.77 -9.80 3.80
N GLY A 100 4.75 -8.95 3.63
CA GLY A 100 4.15 -8.19 4.71
C GLY A 100 4.90 -6.90 5.02
N HIS A 101 4.53 -6.27 6.13
CA HIS A 101 5.14 -5.01 6.59
C HIS A 101 6.49 -5.32 7.24
N LEU A 102 7.58 -4.85 6.62
CA LEU A 102 8.93 -4.98 7.17
C LEU A 102 9.32 -3.70 7.90
N HIS A 103 10.09 -3.81 8.98
CA HIS A 103 10.42 -2.68 9.83
C HIS A 103 11.92 -2.51 10.02
N ARG A 104 12.39 -1.27 9.86
CA ARG A 104 13.81 -0.91 10.09
C ARG A 104 14.22 -1.28 11.51
N GLY A 105 15.37 -1.94 11.66
CA GLY A 105 15.90 -2.42 12.92
C GLY A 105 15.30 -3.74 13.45
N GLU A 106 14.18 -4.21 12.91
CA GLU A 106 13.59 -5.51 13.25
C GLU A 106 13.85 -6.53 12.13
N ASP A 107 13.61 -6.13 10.88
CA ASP A 107 13.57 -7.03 9.72
C ASP A 107 14.73 -6.88 8.74
N ASP A 108 15.69 -5.97 8.97
CA ASP A 108 16.74 -5.59 8.01
C ASP A 108 17.52 -6.79 7.41
#